data_AF-A0A118JY84-F1
#
_entry.id   AF-A0A118JY84-F1
#
_cell.length_a   1.000
_cell.length_b   1.000
_cell.length_c   1.000
_cell.angle_alpha   90.00
_cell.angle_beta   90.00
_cell.angle_gamma   90.00
#
_symmetry.space_group_name_H-M   'P 1'
#
loop_
_entity.id
_entity.type
_entity.pdbx_description
1 polymer ?
#
loop_
_entity_poly.entity_id
_entity_poly.type
_entity_poly.pdbx_seq_one_letter_code
_entity_poly.pdbx_strand_id
1 'polypeptide(L)'
;MDGPPGNDFCSICHGNFHIPHQANCSHWYCGNCILQVWNHGSALQPCKCPLCRRQITLLVPSQASSQQVNDPEASEILKRIEGYNRFFGSHSTGLSQRVQDLPFLLRRLFRELMDPQRSLPFVIKARVYLALLFFPTQLISTAIYVLSPVDIIPEALFGILGLLDDFIIALIFFLHVGTLYRAILVRRYGGSST
;
A
#
# COMPACT_ATOMS: atom_id res chain seq x y z
N MET A 1 7.27 8.48 4.04
CA MET A 1 7.77 8.28 2.67
C MET A 1 8.64 9.47 2.34
N ASP A 2 9.94 9.26 2.47
CA ASP A 2 10.96 10.32 2.53
C ASP A 2 11.12 11.04 1.18
N GLY A 3 10.54 10.48 0.13
CA GLY A 3 10.47 11.06 -1.19
C GLY A 3 10.68 10.00 -2.27
N PRO A 4 10.67 10.41 -3.54
CA PRO A 4 11.21 9.60 -4.62
C PRO A 4 12.70 9.27 -4.37
N PRO A 5 13.25 8.19 -4.95
CA PRO A 5 14.68 7.88 -4.84
C PRO A 5 15.53 9.04 -5.37
N GLY A 6 16.69 9.30 -4.74
CA GLY A 6 17.50 10.51 -4.96
C GLY A 6 18.12 10.71 -6.36
N ASN A 7 17.86 9.83 -7.32
CA ASN A 7 18.32 9.95 -8.71
C ASN A 7 17.23 9.54 -9.71
N ASP A 8 15.98 9.56 -9.27
CA ASP A 8 14.83 9.17 -10.09
C ASP A 8 14.19 10.42 -10.71
N PHE A 9 13.57 10.27 -11.87
CA PHE A 9 12.93 11.37 -12.59
C PHE A 9 11.46 11.06 -12.86
N CYS A 10 10.63 12.10 -12.99
CA CYS A 10 9.24 11.89 -13.34
C CYS A 10 9.15 11.35 -14.77
N SER A 11 8.56 10.16 -14.95
CA SER A 11 8.43 9.52 -16.26
C SER A 11 7.44 10.20 -17.22
N ILE A 12 6.88 11.37 -16.85
CA ILE A 12 5.94 12.15 -17.66
C ILE A 12 6.62 13.41 -18.19
N CYS A 13 7.22 14.22 -17.31
CA CYS A 13 7.96 15.43 -17.73
C CYS A 13 9.46 15.19 -17.97
N HIS A 14 9.98 14.01 -17.63
CA HIS A 14 11.39 13.64 -17.70
C HIS A 14 12.33 14.55 -16.89
N GLY A 15 11.79 15.28 -15.92
CA GLY A 15 12.52 16.20 -15.06
C GLY A 15 12.46 15.82 -13.58
N ASN A 16 13.06 16.68 -12.75
CA ASN A 16 12.99 16.56 -11.29
C ASN A 16 11.54 16.59 -10.80
N PHE A 17 11.28 15.90 -9.69
CA PHE A 17 9.95 15.86 -9.12
C PHE A 17 9.53 17.20 -8.55
N HIS A 18 8.49 17.80 -9.13
CA HIS A 18 7.78 18.94 -8.55
C HIS A 18 6.56 18.44 -7.77
N ILE A 19 6.58 18.65 -6.45
CA ILE A 19 5.55 18.18 -5.50
C ILE A 19 5.28 16.67 -5.71
N PRO A 20 6.23 15.80 -5.29
CA PRO A 20 6.17 14.37 -5.61
C PRO A 20 5.02 13.65 -4.91
N HIS A 21 4.31 12.84 -5.68
CA HIS A 21 3.24 11.96 -5.21
C HIS A 21 3.51 10.51 -5.61
N GLN A 22 3.24 9.60 -4.69
CA GLN A 22 3.39 8.16 -4.88
C GLN A 22 2.04 7.51 -5.17
N ALA A 23 1.95 6.73 -6.25
CA ALA A 23 0.77 5.93 -6.58
C ALA A 23 0.66 4.65 -5.71
N ASN A 24 -0.51 4.01 -5.68
CA ASN A 24 -0.72 2.68 -5.06
C ASN A 24 0.21 1.58 -5.61
N CYS A 25 0.69 1.73 -6.85
CA CYS A 25 1.69 0.83 -7.44
C CYS A 25 3.15 1.20 -7.08
N SER A 26 3.36 2.12 -6.13
CA SER A 26 4.65 2.62 -5.61
C SER A 26 5.50 3.50 -6.54
N HIS A 27 5.07 3.73 -7.79
CA HIS A 27 5.71 4.68 -8.70
C HIS A 27 5.43 6.15 -8.31
N TRP A 28 6.38 7.02 -8.64
CA TRP A 28 6.37 8.44 -8.29
C TRP A 28 6.11 9.33 -9.51
N TYR A 29 5.38 10.42 -9.29
CA TYR A 29 5.07 11.43 -10.30
C TYR A 29 5.04 12.82 -9.69
N CYS A 30 5.25 13.86 -10.51
CA CYS A 30 4.88 15.22 -10.14
C CYS A 30 3.35 15.32 -10.01
N GLY A 31 2.85 16.10 -9.06
CA GLY A 31 1.41 16.23 -8.83
C GLY A 31 0.66 16.73 -10.07
N ASN A 32 1.17 17.77 -10.73
CA ASN A 32 0.53 18.29 -11.94
C ASN A 32 0.61 17.31 -13.13
N CYS A 33 1.74 16.61 -13.29
CA CYS A 33 1.91 15.65 -14.39
C CYS A 33 0.89 14.51 -14.31
N ILE A 34 0.70 13.91 -13.13
CA ILE A 34 -0.25 12.80 -13.01
C ILE A 34 -1.71 13.26 -13.13
N LEU A 35 -2.04 14.47 -12.65
CA LEU A 35 -3.35 15.07 -12.86
C LEU A 35 -3.60 15.37 -14.35
N GLN A 36 -2.59 15.79 -15.11
CA GLN A 36 -2.71 15.97 -16.56
C GLN A 36 -2.98 14.65 -17.28
N VAL A 37 -2.32 13.55 -16.89
CA VAL A 37 -2.60 12.22 -17.43
C VAL A 37 -4.05 11.81 -17.17
N TRP A 38 -4.59 12.11 -15.98
CA TRP A 38 -5.99 11.89 -15.69
C TRP A 38 -6.92 12.76 -16.56
N ASN A 39 -6.64 14.05 -16.70
CA ASN A 39 -7.45 14.98 -17.49
C ASN A 39 -7.51 14.62 -18.98
N HIS A 40 -6.46 14.04 -19.55
CA HIS A 40 -6.44 13.56 -20.94
C HIS A 40 -7.13 12.20 -21.11
N GLY A 41 -7.33 11.46 -20.02
CA GLY A 41 -8.02 10.18 -20.02
C GLY A 41 -9.54 10.35 -19.91
N SER A 42 -10.22 9.23 -19.62
CA SER A 42 -11.65 9.27 -19.29
C SER A 42 -11.82 9.83 -17.88
N ALA A 43 -12.48 10.99 -17.75
CA ALA A 43 -12.72 11.64 -16.45
C ALA A 43 -13.42 10.72 -15.43
N LEU A 44 -14.21 9.76 -15.91
CA LEU A 44 -14.97 8.79 -15.10
C LEU A 44 -14.16 7.55 -14.68
N GLN A 45 -12.90 7.42 -15.11
CA GLN A 45 -12.08 6.25 -14.80
C GLN A 45 -10.77 6.67 -14.13
N PRO A 46 -10.25 5.83 -13.20
CA PRO A 46 -8.93 6.06 -12.64
C PRO A 46 -7.89 6.05 -13.77
N CYS A 47 -6.92 6.97 -13.72
CA CYS A 47 -5.82 6.96 -14.68
C CYS A 47 -4.96 5.70 -14.51
N LYS A 48 -4.34 5.25 -15.60
CA LYS A 48 -3.41 4.11 -15.57
C LYS A 48 -1.99 4.62 -15.36
N CYS A 49 -1.23 3.89 -14.56
CA CYS A 49 0.18 4.14 -14.34
C CYS A 49 0.97 4.05 -15.67
N PRO A 50 1.70 5.10 -16.09
CA PRO A 50 2.52 5.06 -17.30
C PRO A 50 3.58 3.95 -17.31
N LEU A 51 4.05 3.49 -16.14
CA LEU A 51 5.12 2.51 -16.02
C LEU A 51 4.60 1.07 -15.98
N CYS A 52 3.59 0.79 -15.15
CA CYS A 52 3.10 -0.58 -14.95
C CYS A 52 1.64 -0.82 -15.36
N ARG A 53 0.98 0.19 -15.96
CA ARG A 53 -0.40 0.15 -16.50
C ARG A 53 -1.51 -0.19 -15.49
N ARG A 54 -1.18 -0.33 -14.20
CA ARG A 54 -2.16 -0.52 -13.12
C ARG A 54 -3.00 0.73 -12.92
N GLN A 55 -4.25 0.55 -12.50
CA GLN A 55 -5.12 1.66 -12.15
C GLN A 55 -4.61 2.38 -10.91
N ILE A 56 -4.43 3.70 -11.03
CA ILE A 56 -4.04 4.56 -9.93
C ILE A 56 -5.31 5.03 -9.24
N THR A 57 -5.59 4.49 -8.06
CA THR A 57 -6.80 4.84 -7.30
C THR A 57 -6.49 5.61 -6.02
N LEU A 58 -5.20 5.77 -5.72
CA LEU A 58 -4.71 6.49 -4.56
C LEU A 58 -3.35 7.10 -4.90
N LEU A 59 -3.24 8.40 -4.66
CA LEU A 59 -2.01 9.19 -4.77
C LEU A 59 -1.67 9.75 -3.40
N VAL A 60 -0.45 9.52 -2.92
CA VAL A 60 -0.03 9.96 -1.60
C VAL A 60 1.14 10.93 -1.70
N PRO A 61 1.03 12.16 -1.17
CA PRO A 61 2.15 13.11 -1.17
C PRO A 61 3.36 12.58 -0.39
N SER A 62 4.56 12.98 -0.83
CA SER A 62 5.80 12.84 -0.06
C SER A 62 5.79 13.72 1.20
N GLN A 63 6.66 13.43 2.18
CA GLN A 63 6.79 14.28 3.38
C GLN A 63 7.13 15.74 3.01
N ALA A 64 8.07 15.93 2.07
CA ALA A 64 8.47 17.25 1.61
C ALA A 64 7.32 18.02 0.98
N SER A 65 6.50 17.35 0.15
CA SER A 65 5.31 17.99 -0.44
C SER A 65 4.23 18.34 0.58
N SER A 66 4.05 17.53 1.65
CA SER A 66 3.13 17.87 2.74
C SER A 66 3.62 19.03 3.61
N GLN A 67 4.92 19.34 3.63
CA GLN A 67 5.46 20.50 4.33
C GLN A 67 5.37 21.78 3.50
N GLN A 68 5.26 21.66 2.17
CA GLN A 68 5.11 22.78 1.23
C GLN A 68 3.68 23.32 1.12
N VAL A 69 2.74 22.93 2.01
CA VAL A 69 1.32 23.34 1.98
C VAL A 69 1.12 24.87 2.03
N ASN A 70 2.10 25.62 2.55
CA ASN A 70 2.05 27.08 2.60
C ASN A 70 2.29 27.76 1.24
N ASP A 71 2.80 27.02 0.25
CA ASP A 71 2.92 27.49 -1.12
C ASP A 71 1.54 27.40 -1.81
N PRO A 72 1.02 28.52 -2.38
CA PRO A 72 -0.26 28.50 -3.09
C PRO A 72 -0.31 27.49 -4.23
N GLU A 73 0.78 27.25 -4.95
CA GLU A 73 0.80 26.27 -6.04
C GLU A 73 0.68 24.83 -5.50
N ALA A 74 1.44 24.51 -4.45
CA ALA A 74 1.41 23.19 -3.83
C ALA A 74 0.06 22.90 -3.17
N SER A 75 -0.55 23.90 -2.51
CA SER A 75 -1.88 23.80 -1.90
C SER A 75 -2.94 23.42 -2.94
N GLU A 76 -2.92 24.06 -4.11
CA GLU A 76 -3.88 23.78 -5.18
C GLU A 76 -3.72 22.37 -5.76
N ILE A 77 -2.48 21.93 -5.99
CA ILE A 77 -2.19 20.57 -6.47
C ILE A 77 -2.66 19.52 -5.45
N LEU A 78 -2.41 19.74 -4.16
CA LEU A 78 -2.85 18.85 -3.10
C LEU A 78 -4.38 18.74 -3.04
N LYS A 79 -5.12 19.86 -3.10
CA LYS A 79 -6.59 19.86 -3.14
C LYS A 79 -7.16 19.08 -4.32
N ARG A 80 -6.57 19.24 -5.52
CA ARG A 80 -6.99 18.49 -6.71
C ARG A 80 -6.76 16.99 -6.55
N ILE A 81 -5.64 16.61 -5.93
CA ILE A 81 -5.32 15.20 -5.65
C ILE A 81 -6.22 14.62 -4.55
N GLU A 82 -6.55 15.39 -3.53
CA GLU A 82 -7.55 14.99 -2.52
C GLU A 82 -8.91 14.73 -3.17
N GLY A 83 -9.35 15.60 -4.08
CA GLY A 83 -10.55 15.37 -4.90
C GLY A 83 -10.48 14.08 -5.71
N TYR A 84 -9.35 13.82 -6.37
CA TYR A 84 -9.12 12.57 -7.11
C TYR A 84 -9.21 11.33 -6.19
N ASN A 85 -8.53 11.37 -5.05
CA ASN A 85 -8.51 10.30 -4.07
C ASN A 85 -9.90 10.07 -3.44
N ARG A 86 -10.69 11.11 -3.26
CA ARG A 86 -12.07 11.00 -2.77
C ARG A 86 -12.95 10.28 -3.80
N PHE A 87 -12.78 10.61 -5.07
CA PHE A 87 -13.60 10.05 -6.14
C PHE A 87 -13.25 8.57 -6.43
N PHE A 88 -11.96 8.23 -6.47
CA PHE A 88 -11.50 6.88 -6.84
C PHE A 88 -10.97 6.01 -5.69
N GLY A 89 -10.71 6.59 -4.52
CA GLY A 89 -10.09 5.87 -3.39
C GLY A 89 -10.97 4.77 -2.80
N SER A 90 -12.28 5.00 -2.79
CA SER A 90 -13.30 4.04 -2.34
C SER A 90 -13.74 3.05 -3.41
N HIS A 91 -13.44 3.30 -4.69
CA HIS A 91 -13.84 2.42 -5.78
C HIS A 91 -13.20 1.04 -5.60
N SER A 92 -14.05 0.01 -5.61
CA SER A 92 -13.66 -1.38 -5.43
C SER A 92 -12.89 -1.86 -6.64
N THR A 93 -11.56 -1.78 -6.57
CA THR A 93 -10.73 -2.53 -7.50
C THR A 93 -11.01 -4.03 -7.31
N GLY A 94 -11.06 -4.78 -8.41
CA GLY A 94 -11.32 -6.21 -8.38
C GLY A 94 -10.29 -6.96 -7.51
N LEU A 95 -10.63 -8.18 -7.05
CA LEU A 95 -9.79 -8.96 -6.15
C LEU A 95 -8.34 -9.11 -6.66
N SER A 96 -8.17 -9.32 -7.97
CA SER A 96 -6.85 -9.41 -8.61
C SER A 96 -6.01 -8.14 -8.38
N GLN A 97 -6.61 -6.97 -8.51
CA GLN A 97 -5.92 -5.70 -8.29
C GLN A 97 -5.56 -5.51 -6.80
N ARG A 98 -6.43 -5.94 -5.88
CA ARG A 98 -6.14 -5.90 -4.43
C ARG A 98 -4.93 -6.75 -4.09
N VAL A 99 -4.86 -7.96 -4.63
CA VAL A 99 -3.71 -8.87 -4.45
C VAL A 99 -2.43 -8.26 -5.04
N GLN A 100 -2.52 -7.62 -6.21
CA GLN A 100 -1.36 -6.96 -6.83
C GLN A 100 -0.86 -5.73 -6.07
N ASP A 101 -1.77 -4.97 -5.44
CA ASP A 101 -1.45 -3.77 -4.67
C ASP A 101 -1.00 -4.12 -3.24
N LEU A 102 -1.43 -5.28 -2.72
CA LEU A 102 -1.15 -5.76 -1.37
C LEU A 102 0.33 -5.73 -0.97
N PRO A 103 1.29 -6.31 -1.73
CA PRO A 103 2.69 -6.34 -1.30
C PRO A 103 3.28 -4.93 -1.15
N PHE A 104 2.83 -3.98 -1.99
CA PHE A 104 3.29 -2.60 -1.94
C PHE A 104 2.69 -1.86 -0.74
N LEU A 105 1.39 -2.05 -0.49
CA LEU A 105 0.71 -1.49 0.68
C LEU A 105 1.26 -2.05 2.00
N LEU A 106 1.51 -3.36 2.07
CA LEU A 106 2.10 -4.00 3.25
C LEU A 106 3.55 -3.55 3.47
N ARG A 107 4.37 -3.50 2.43
CA ARG A 107 5.75 -2.99 2.53
C ARG A 107 5.77 -1.55 3.03
N ARG A 108 4.82 -0.74 2.56
CA ARG A 108 4.62 0.64 3.00
C ARG A 108 4.19 0.71 4.47
N LEU A 109 3.18 -0.06 4.87
CA LEU A 109 2.71 -0.16 6.25
C LEU A 109 3.84 -0.61 7.19
N PHE A 110 4.59 -1.64 6.78
CA PHE A 110 5.71 -2.17 7.55
C PHE A 110 6.80 -1.10 7.76
N ARG A 111 7.13 -0.33 6.72
CA ARG A 111 8.08 0.79 6.85
C ARG A 111 7.56 1.89 7.78
N GLU A 112 6.28 2.25 7.69
CA GLU A 112 5.66 3.23 8.60
C GLU A 112 5.59 2.73 10.04
N LEU A 113 5.45 1.41 10.24
CA LEU A 113 5.44 0.78 11.55
C LEU A 113 6.83 0.76 12.20
N MET A 114 7.85 0.47 11.39
CA MET A 114 9.24 0.35 11.83
C MET A 114 9.89 1.72 12.12
N ASP A 115 9.24 2.82 11.70
CA ASP A 115 9.65 4.18 11.99
C ASP A 115 9.08 4.65 13.37
N PRO A 116 9.89 4.79 14.43
CA PRO A 116 9.42 5.03 15.80
C PRO A 116 8.71 6.37 15.99
N GLN A 117 8.97 7.35 15.10
CA GLN A 117 8.51 8.74 15.21
C GLN A 117 7.10 8.99 14.62
N ARG A 118 6.47 7.99 13.98
CA ARG A 118 5.16 8.15 13.30
C ARG A 118 3.99 7.56 14.11
N SER A 119 2.96 8.39 14.28
CA SER A 119 1.70 8.14 15.00
C SER A 119 0.76 7.15 14.27
N LEU A 120 1.18 5.90 14.16
CA LEU A 120 0.25 4.79 13.91
C LEU A 120 -0.43 4.39 15.23
N PRO A 121 -1.74 4.09 15.23
CA PRO A 121 -2.44 3.62 16.43
C PRO A 121 -1.74 2.39 17.01
N PHE A 122 -1.45 2.42 18.32
CA PHE A 122 -0.70 1.41 19.06
C PHE A 122 -1.20 -0.03 18.81
N VAL A 123 -2.51 -0.18 18.59
CA VAL A 123 -3.17 -1.48 18.33
C VAL A 123 -2.71 -2.13 17.02
N ILE A 124 -2.49 -1.34 15.96
CA ILE A 124 -1.97 -1.84 14.68
C ILE A 124 -0.50 -2.22 14.86
N LYS A 125 0.27 -1.43 15.61
CA LYS A 125 1.67 -1.76 15.92
C LYS A 125 1.77 -3.09 16.67
N ALA A 126 1.00 -3.26 17.72
CA ALA A 126 0.98 -4.47 18.53
C ALA A 126 0.57 -5.71 17.71
N ARG A 127 -0.50 -5.61 16.89
CA ARG A 127 -0.95 -6.74 16.06
C ARG A 127 0.09 -7.17 15.02
N VAL A 128 0.79 -6.22 14.39
CA VAL A 128 1.82 -6.54 13.39
C VAL A 128 3.11 -7.04 14.05
N TYR A 129 3.53 -6.48 15.19
CA TYR A 129 4.66 -7.00 15.95
C TYR A 129 4.42 -8.44 16.43
N LEU A 130 3.22 -8.73 16.94
CA LEU A 130 2.85 -10.09 17.32
C LEU A 130 2.87 -11.03 16.11
N ALA A 131 2.29 -10.63 14.97
CA ALA A 131 2.34 -11.45 13.76
C ALA A 131 3.79 -11.71 13.30
N LEU A 132 4.66 -10.71 13.31
CA LEU A 132 6.07 -10.85 12.88
C LEU A 132 6.95 -11.61 13.87
N LEU A 133 6.62 -11.59 15.16
CA LEU A 133 7.34 -12.33 16.19
C LEU A 133 6.87 -13.79 16.27
N PHE A 134 5.59 -14.04 16.02
CA PHE A 134 5.01 -15.39 15.96
C PHE A 134 5.23 -16.10 14.62
N PHE A 135 5.36 -15.39 13.51
CA PHE A 135 5.62 -16.00 12.20
C PHE A 135 6.90 -16.85 12.14
N PRO A 136 8.08 -16.38 12.61
CA PRO A 136 9.29 -17.20 12.61
C PRO A 136 9.21 -18.35 13.61
N THR A 137 8.55 -18.18 14.77
CA THR A 137 8.38 -19.27 15.74
C THR A 137 7.43 -20.35 15.23
N GLN A 138 6.36 -19.98 14.53
CA GLN A 138 5.47 -20.93 13.85
C GLN A 138 6.16 -21.64 12.69
N LEU A 139 6.95 -20.93 11.88
CA LEU A 139 7.72 -21.52 10.78
C LEU A 139 8.74 -22.55 11.32
N ILE A 140 9.43 -22.23 12.41
CA ILE A 140 10.38 -23.12 13.08
C ILE A 140 9.67 -24.32 13.70
N SER A 141 8.54 -24.11 14.37
CA SER A 141 7.73 -25.21 14.95
C SER A 141 7.22 -26.17 13.88
N THR A 142 6.80 -25.64 12.72
CA THR A 142 6.33 -26.44 11.57
C THR A 142 7.49 -27.21 10.94
N ALA A 143 8.66 -26.60 10.78
CA ALA A 143 9.85 -27.26 10.26
C ALA A 143 10.36 -28.39 11.19
N ILE A 144 10.30 -28.19 12.50
CA ILE A 144 10.63 -29.22 13.51
C ILE A 144 9.62 -30.37 13.45
N TYR A 145 8.34 -30.07 13.25
CA TYR A 145 7.29 -31.08 13.10
C TYR A 145 7.52 -31.96 11.86
N VAL A 146 7.86 -31.35 10.71
CA VAL A 146 8.13 -32.04 9.44
C VAL A 146 9.41 -32.90 9.47
N LEU A 147 10.42 -32.50 10.23
CA LEU A 147 11.71 -33.20 10.32
C LEU A 147 11.76 -34.24 11.45
N SER A 148 10.73 -34.31 12.30
CA SER A 148 10.67 -35.26 13.41
C SER A 148 10.18 -36.64 12.94
N PRO A 149 10.93 -37.72 13.16
CA PRO A 149 10.60 -39.07 12.66
C PRO A 149 9.54 -39.81 13.51
N VAL A 150 8.71 -39.10 14.28
CA VAL A 150 7.69 -39.69 15.16
C VAL A 150 6.31 -39.18 14.78
N ASP A 151 5.74 -39.76 13.72
CA ASP A 151 4.35 -39.59 13.32
C ASP A 151 3.47 -40.65 14.02
N ILE A 152 2.54 -40.21 14.88
CA ILE A 152 1.51 -41.08 15.52
C ILE A 152 0.16 -41.03 14.79
N ILE A 153 0.03 -40.22 13.73
CA ILE A 153 -1.18 -40.13 12.90
C ILE A 153 -0.73 -40.04 11.43
N PRO A 154 -1.36 -40.74 10.47
CA PRO A 154 -1.01 -40.63 9.05
C PRO A 154 -1.47 -39.26 8.51
N GLU A 155 -0.74 -38.21 8.87
CA GLU A 155 -0.98 -36.82 8.51
C GLU A 155 -0.37 -36.46 7.14
N ALA A 156 0.37 -37.37 6.51
CA ALA A 156 0.91 -37.17 5.16
C ALA A 156 -0.19 -36.91 4.09
N LEU A 157 -1.44 -37.34 4.32
CA LEU A 157 -2.57 -37.05 3.42
C LEU A 157 -3.32 -35.74 3.75
N PHE A 158 -3.26 -35.27 5.00
CA PHE A 158 -4.00 -34.07 5.47
C PHE A 158 -3.10 -32.85 5.72
N GLY A 159 -1.78 -33.03 5.82
CA GLY A 159 -0.83 -31.95 6.06
C GLY A 159 -0.78 -30.93 4.93
N ILE A 160 -0.91 -31.36 3.67
CA ILE A 160 -1.00 -30.44 2.52
C ILE A 160 -2.27 -29.61 2.57
N LEU A 161 -3.39 -30.20 3.00
CA LEU A 161 -4.67 -29.50 3.14
C LEU A 161 -4.65 -28.51 4.32
N GLY A 162 -4.00 -28.86 5.44
CA GLY A 162 -3.77 -27.95 6.56
C GLY A 162 -2.86 -26.77 6.19
N LEU A 163 -1.74 -27.03 5.52
CA LEU A 163 -0.85 -25.97 5.01
C LEU A 163 -1.56 -25.05 4.01
N LEU A 164 -2.44 -25.59 3.18
CA LEU A 164 -3.25 -24.80 2.26
C LEU A 164 -4.25 -23.91 3.01
N ASP A 165 -4.92 -24.44 4.04
CA ASP A 165 -5.83 -23.67 4.89
C ASP A 165 -5.11 -22.53 5.62
N ASP A 166 -3.96 -22.81 6.23
CA ASP A 166 -3.12 -21.80 6.88
C ASP A 166 -2.65 -20.72 5.90
N PHE A 167 -2.27 -21.11 4.67
CA PHE A 167 -1.92 -20.16 3.62
C PHE A 167 -3.11 -19.27 3.22
N ILE A 168 -4.30 -19.86 3.09
CA ILE A 168 -5.53 -19.13 2.77
C ILE A 168 -5.89 -18.16 3.90
N ILE A 169 -5.83 -18.61 5.16
CA ILE A 169 -6.08 -17.78 6.33
C ILE A 169 -5.08 -16.62 6.40
N ALA A 170 -3.79 -16.87 6.17
CA ALA A 170 -2.76 -15.84 6.11
C ALA A 170 -3.04 -14.84 4.98
N LEU A 171 -3.39 -15.31 3.78
CA LEU A 171 -3.75 -14.45 2.65
C LEU A 171 -4.97 -13.57 2.97
N ILE A 172 -6.02 -14.14 3.57
CA ILE A 172 -7.22 -13.41 4.00
C ILE A 172 -6.85 -12.35 5.04
N PHE A 173 -6.03 -12.70 6.03
CA PHE A 173 -5.53 -11.78 7.05
C PHE A 173 -4.78 -10.60 6.42
N PHE A 174 -3.82 -10.87 5.53
CA PHE A 174 -3.06 -9.82 4.85
C PHE A 174 -3.95 -8.95 3.98
N LEU A 175 -4.88 -9.54 3.22
CA LEU A 175 -5.87 -8.78 2.44
C LEU A 175 -6.71 -7.88 3.34
N HIS A 176 -7.17 -8.37 4.49
CA HIS A 176 -7.93 -7.59 5.46
C HIS A 176 -7.11 -6.40 5.99
N VAL A 177 -5.87 -6.64 6.43
CA VAL A 177 -4.94 -5.59 6.87
C VAL A 177 -4.70 -4.57 5.75
N GLY A 178 -4.47 -5.03 4.52
CA GLY A 178 -4.29 -4.17 3.35
C GLY A 178 -5.50 -3.30 3.05
N THR A 179 -6.71 -3.86 3.15
CA THR A 179 -7.97 -3.09 2.96
C THR A 179 -8.17 -2.06 4.06
N LEU A 180 -7.88 -2.39 5.31
CA LEU A 180 -7.97 -1.46 6.44
C LEU A 180 -6.95 -0.32 6.29
N TYR A 181 -5.70 -0.65 5.95
CA TYR A 181 -4.67 0.35 5.73
C TYR A 181 -4.99 1.27 4.56
N ARG A 182 -5.49 0.72 3.45
CA ARG A 182 -5.98 1.50 2.31
C ARG A 182 -7.12 2.44 2.72
N ALA A 183 -8.09 1.98 3.52
CA ALA A 183 -9.18 2.81 4.02
C ALA A 183 -8.65 3.98 4.87
N ILE A 184 -7.64 3.74 5.71
CA ILE A 184 -6.96 4.79 6.48
C ILE A 184 -6.27 5.80 5.56
N LEU A 185 -5.56 5.34 4.53
CA LEU A 185 -4.88 6.23 3.58
C LEU A 185 -5.88 7.08 2.78
N VAL A 186 -6.97 6.49 2.30
CA VAL A 186 -8.02 7.22 1.58
C VAL A 186 -8.66 8.26 2.49
N ARG A 187 -8.93 7.93 3.75
CA ARG A 187 -9.47 8.92 4.71
C ARG A 187 -8.48 10.04 5.00
N ARG A 188 -7.18 9.73 5.08
CA ARG A 188 -6.13 10.72 5.37
C ARG A 188 -5.84 11.63 4.18
N TYR A 189 -5.87 11.10 2.95
CA TYR A 189 -5.43 11.80 1.74
C TYR A 189 -6.57 12.09 0.73
N GLY A 190 -7.81 11.77 1.09
CA GLY A 190 -9.03 12.13 0.35
C GLY A 190 -9.83 13.27 0.98
N GLY A 191 -9.29 13.90 2.02
CA GLY A 191 -9.94 14.97 2.79
C GLY A 191 -11.02 14.46 3.75
N SER A 192 -11.12 15.07 4.94
CA SER A 192 -12.26 14.89 5.82
C SER A 192 -13.40 15.78 5.35
N SER A 193 -14.57 15.21 5.07
CA SER A 193 -15.81 15.98 5.04
C SER A 193 -16.14 16.45 6.44
N THR A 194 -15.67 17.64 6.79
CA THR A 194 -16.23 18.55 7.79
C THR A 194 -16.01 19.95 7.29
#